data_AF-A0A9D5SXX3-F1
#
_entry.id   AF-A0A9D5SXX3-F1
#
_cell.length_a   1.000
_cell.length_b   1.000
_cell.length_c   1.000
_cell.angle_alpha   90.00
_cell.angle_beta   90.00
_cell.angle_gamma   90.00
#
_symmetry.space_group_name_H-M   'P 1'
#
loop_
_entity.id
_entity.type
_entity.pdbx_description
1 polymer ?
#
loop_
_entity_poly.entity_id
_entity_poly.type
_entity_poly.pdbx_seq_one_letter_code
_entity_poly.pdbx_strand_id
1 'polypeptide(L)'
;MNEFERMRRAAETNKRLYPPGTRIQLIHMNDPYSPVEPLTTGTVIDVDDAGSLLMKWDNGRTLSVIPGEDAFRKIAQEAAQSAAESSESEAEEPVEESTTMNM
;
A
#
# COMPACT_ATOMS: atom_id res chain seq x y z
N MET A 1 -22.95 -2.67 2.34
CA MET A 1 -21.84 -3.02 1.44
C MET A 1 -20.87 -3.89 2.23
N ASN A 2 -20.57 -5.10 1.77
CA ASN A 2 -19.79 -6.06 2.56
C ASN A 2 -18.31 -5.67 2.57
N GLU A 3 -17.68 -5.74 3.74
CA GLU A 3 -16.26 -5.44 3.93
C GLU A 3 -15.36 -6.32 3.03
N PHE A 4 -15.75 -7.58 2.83
CA PHE A 4 -15.09 -8.53 1.94
C PHE A 4 -15.01 -8.07 0.48
N GLU A 5 -16.04 -7.37 -0.02
CA GLU A 5 -16.04 -6.90 -1.41
C GLU A 5 -15.11 -5.70 -1.60
N ARG A 6 -14.96 -4.86 -0.57
CA ARG A 6 -13.99 -3.75 -0.57
C ARG A 6 -12.56 -4.26 -0.61
N MET A 7 -12.24 -5.24 0.24
CA MET A 7 -10.89 -5.84 0.26
C MET A 7 -10.54 -6.52 -1.06
N ARG A 8 -11.47 -7.28 -1.67
CA ARG A 8 -11.22 -7.89 -2.99
C ARG A 8 -10.98 -6.87 -4.09
N ARG A 9 -11.78 -5.81 -4.16
CA ARG A 9 -11.59 -4.74 -5.13
C ARG A 9 -10.24 -4.03 -4.92
N ALA A 10 -9.85 -3.80 -3.67
CA ALA A 10 -8.56 -3.22 -3.34
C ALA A 10 -7.41 -4.13 -3.81
N ALA A 11 -7.47 -5.44 -3.52
CA ALA A 11 -6.46 -6.40 -3.96
C ALA A 11 -6.33 -6.49 -5.49
N GLU A 12 -7.45 -6.55 -6.21
CA GLU A 12 -7.46 -6.54 -7.68
C GLU A 12 -6.90 -5.23 -8.26
N THR A 13 -7.22 -4.11 -7.62
CA THR A 13 -6.69 -2.80 -8.02
C THR A 13 -5.19 -2.72 -7.78
N ASN A 14 -4.71 -3.20 -6.64
CA ASN A 14 -3.29 -3.27 -6.29
C ASN A 14 -2.52 -4.16 -7.27
N LYS A 15 -3.07 -5.34 -7.63
CA LYS A 15 -2.51 -6.22 -8.67
C LYS A 15 -2.32 -5.51 -10.01
N ARG A 16 -3.24 -4.62 -10.39
CA ARG A 16 -3.17 -3.85 -11.64
C ARG A 16 -2.20 -2.67 -11.54
N LEU A 17 -2.17 -1.99 -10.40
CA LEU A 17 -1.32 -0.81 -10.18
C LEU A 17 0.15 -1.17 -9.96
N TYR A 18 0.43 -2.31 -9.34
CA TYR A 18 1.75 -2.77 -8.93
C TYR A 18 2.04 -4.16 -9.52
N PRO A 19 2.22 -4.27 -10.84
CA PRO A 19 2.57 -5.56 -11.43
C PRO A 19 3.96 -6.03 -10.96
N PRO A 20 4.21 -7.36 -10.96
CA PRO A 20 5.53 -7.93 -10.72
C PRO A 20 6.62 -7.24 -11.54
N GLY A 21 7.75 -6.94 -10.91
CA GLY A 21 8.86 -6.18 -11.50
C GLY A 21 8.80 -4.68 -11.25
N THR A 22 7.71 -4.15 -10.69
CA THR A 22 7.63 -2.73 -10.30
C THR A 22 8.63 -2.44 -9.18
N ARG A 23 9.48 -1.41 -9.35
CA ARG A 23 10.41 -0.95 -8.33
C ARG A 23 9.73 0.09 -7.44
N ILE A 24 9.87 -0.09 -6.13
CA ILE A 24 9.35 0.86 -5.15
C ILE A 24 10.43 1.23 -4.13
N GLN A 25 10.24 2.37 -3.48
CA GLN A 25 10.99 2.79 -2.31
C GLN A 25 10.05 2.89 -1.13
N LEU A 26 10.42 2.24 -0.04
CA LEU A 26 9.75 2.42 1.23
C LEU A 26 10.03 3.81 1.77
N ILE A 27 9.00 4.52 2.20
CA ILE A 27 9.14 5.80 2.91
C ILE A 27 9.02 5.53 4.41
N HIS A 28 8.02 4.77 4.81
CA HIS A 28 7.78 4.39 6.19
C HIS A 28 7.02 3.05 6.23
N MET A 29 7.45 2.16 7.12
CA MET A 29 6.76 0.89 7.39
C MET A 29 6.13 0.93 8.77
N ASN A 30 4.85 0.61 8.85
CA ASN A 30 4.13 0.56 10.12
C ASN A 30 4.28 -0.83 10.76
N ASP A 31 5.51 -1.21 11.13
CA ASP A 31 5.79 -2.51 11.77
C ASP A 31 6.49 -2.32 13.13
N PRO A 32 5.90 -2.79 14.24
CA PRO A 32 6.44 -2.62 15.60
C PRO A 32 7.52 -3.65 15.99
N TYR A 33 7.76 -4.70 15.18
CA TYR A 33 8.65 -5.80 15.54
C TYR A 33 9.97 -5.78 14.76
N SER A 34 9.94 -5.43 13.48
CA SER A 34 11.08 -5.44 12.59
C SER A 34 10.88 -4.57 11.35
N PRO A 35 10.76 -3.23 11.49
CA PRO A 35 10.53 -2.33 10.37
C PRO A 35 11.68 -2.42 9.36
N VAL A 36 11.35 -2.36 8.07
CA VAL A 36 12.35 -2.15 7.02
C VAL A 36 12.81 -0.69 7.08
N GLU A 37 14.11 -0.46 6.89
CA GLU A 37 14.65 0.90 6.94
C GLU A 37 13.96 1.80 5.90
N PRO A 38 13.58 3.03 6.28
CA PRO A 38 13.04 3.98 5.33
C PRO A 38 14.05 4.23 4.22
N LEU A 39 13.56 4.57 3.04
CA LEU A 39 14.33 4.74 1.80
C LEU A 39 14.91 3.45 1.19
N THR A 40 14.65 2.28 1.79
CA THR A 40 15.01 1.00 1.17
C THR A 40 14.24 0.82 -0.14
N THR A 41 14.95 0.42 -1.18
CA THR A 41 14.36 0.08 -2.48
C THR A 41 14.12 -1.42 -2.58
N GLY A 42 13.02 -1.78 -3.25
CA GLY A 42 12.62 -3.15 -3.45
C GLY A 42 11.87 -3.33 -4.75
N THR A 43 11.71 -4.59 -5.14
CA THR A 43 11.01 -5.00 -6.36
C THR A 43 9.78 -5.81 -5.97
N VAL A 44 8.63 -5.48 -6.56
CA VAL A 44 7.41 -6.27 -6.40
C VAL A 44 7.63 -7.63 -7.06
N ILE A 45 7.41 -8.71 -6.31
CA ILE A 45 7.44 -10.07 -6.81
C ILE A 45 6.03 -10.51 -7.20
N ASP A 46 5.06 -10.23 -6.33
CA ASP A 46 3.67 -10.63 -6.52
C ASP A 46 2.75 -9.80 -5.60
N VAL A 47 1.43 -9.98 -5.71
CA VAL A 47 0.43 -9.39 -4.81
C VAL A 47 -0.49 -10.50 -4.31
N ASP A 48 -0.67 -10.59 -3.00
CA ASP A 48 -1.54 -11.59 -2.40
C ASP A 48 -3.04 -11.26 -2.61
N ASP A 49 -3.91 -12.18 -2.21
CA ASP A 49 -5.36 -12.01 -2.31
C ASP A 49 -5.95 -11.06 -1.26
N ALA A 50 -5.14 -10.66 -0.26
CA ALA A 50 -5.47 -9.62 0.70
C ALA A 50 -5.13 -8.21 0.17
N GLY A 51 -4.36 -8.12 -0.92
CA GLY A 51 -3.92 -6.88 -1.52
C GLY A 51 -2.57 -6.36 -1.01
N SER A 52 -1.85 -7.17 -0.22
CA SER A 52 -0.48 -6.90 0.18
C SER A 52 0.48 -7.21 -0.95
N LEU A 53 1.42 -6.30 -1.18
CA LEU A 53 2.43 -6.43 -2.21
C LEU A 53 3.62 -7.21 -1.64
N LEU A 54 3.91 -8.38 -2.20
CA LEU A 54 5.09 -9.16 -1.87
C LEU A 54 6.32 -8.48 -2.49
N MET A 55 7.20 -7.98 -1.63
CA MET A 55 8.40 -7.24 -2.04
C MET A 55 9.65 -8.06 -1.81
N LYS A 56 10.59 -7.97 -2.76
CA LYS A 56 11.99 -8.32 -2.56
C LYS A 56 12.78 -7.05 -2.36
N TRP A 57 13.20 -6.78 -1.14
CA TRP A 57 14.03 -5.63 -0.81
C TRP A 57 15.50 -5.87 -1.17
N ASP A 58 16.20 -4.81 -1.56
CA ASP A 58 17.62 -4.89 -1.94
C ASP A 58 18.53 -5.23 -0.75
N ASN A 59 18.08 -4.94 0.47
CA ASN A 59 18.75 -5.32 1.71
C ASN A 59 18.64 -6.82 2.04
N GLY A 60 18.02 -7.62 1.15
CA GLY A 60 17.84 -9.05 1.32
C GLY A 60 16.59 -9.45 2.12
N ARG A 61 15.77 -8.49 2.56
CA ARG A 61 14.50 -8.76 3.24
C ARG A 61 13.39 -9.05 2.22
N THR A 62 12.35 -9.74 2.66
CA THR A 62 11.20 -10.16 1.83
C THR A 62 9.87 -9.81 2.48
N LEU A 63 9.82 -8.68 3.19
CA LEU A 63 8.62 -8.20 3.87
C LEU A 63 7.63 -7.62 2.88
N SER A 64 6.38 -8.07 2.95
CA SER A 64 5.27 -7.50 2.17
C SER A 64 4.91 -6.10 2.68
N VAL A 65 4.37 -5.28 1.79
CA VAL A 65 3.83 -3.95 2.14
C VAL A 65 2.35 -3.87 1.81
N ILE A 66 1.60 -3.16 2.64
CA ILE A 66 0.16 -3.01 2.51
C ILE A 66 -0.15 -1.60 2.02
N PRO A 67 -0.68 -1.44 0.80
CA PRO A 67 -1.14 -0.14 0.30
C PRO A 67 -2.27 0.40 1.19
N GLY A 68 -2.02 1.54 1.85
CA GLY A 68 -2.96 2.15 2.79
C GLY A 68 -2.47 2.13 4.25
N GLU A 69 -1.59 1.19 4.61
CA GLU A 69 -0.94 1.15 5.94
C GLU A 69 0.53 1.56 5.86
N ASP A 70 1.24 1.09 4.84
CA ASP A 70 2.64 1.43 4.60
C ASP A 70 2.77 2.61 3.62
N ALA A 71 3.73 3.48 3.90
CA ALA A 71 4.05 4.61 3.01
C ALA A 71 5.20 4.20 2.09
N PHE A 72 4.97 4.21 0.78
CA PHE A 72 5.98 3.92 -0.23
C PHE A 72 5.70 4.69 -1.52
N ARG A 73 6.71 4.75 -2.40
CA ARG A 73 6.61 5.39 -3.72
C ARG A 73 7.15 4.49 -4.82
N LYS A 74 6.53 4.53 -6.00
CA LYS A 74 7.07 3.84 -7.20
C LYS A 74 8.30 4.59 -7.70
N ILE A 75 9.37 3.85 -7.96
CA ILE A 75 10.53 4.36 -8.70
C ILE A 75 10.48 3.74 -10.09
N ALA A 76 9.72 4.34 -11.00
CA ALA A 76 9.92 4.05 -12.41
C ALA A 76 11.34 4.50 -12.77
N GLN A 77 12.11 3.67 -13.48
CA GLN A 77 13.56 3.81 -13.65
C GLN A 77 14.00 5.00 -14.53
N GLU A 78 13.17 6.03 -14.69
CA GLU A 78 13.39 7.14 -15.64
C GLU A 78 13.08 8.54 -15.08
N ALA A 79 13.18 8.76 -13.76
CA ALA A 79 13.12 10.12 -13.22
C ALA A 79 13.93 10.26 -11.92
N ALA A 80 15.19 10.65 -12.04
CA ALA A 80 15.97 11.22 -10.94
C ALA A 80 15.49 12.64 -10.54
N GLN A 81 14.39 13.17 -11.08
CA GLN A 81 13.97 14.55 -10.83
C GLN A 81 12.42 14.65 -10.86
N SER A 82 11.84 15.14 -9.76
CA SER A 82 10.50 15.75 -9.68
C SER A 82 9.27 14.86 -9.90
N ALA A 83 8.78 14.16 -8.87
CA ALA A 83 7.37 13.73 -8.79
C ALA A 83 7.01 13.26 -7.37
N ALA A 84 6.76 14.22 -6.48
CA ALA A 84 5.85 14.02 -5.38
C ALA A 84 4.43 14.25 -5.92
N GLU A 85 3.84 13.28 -6.63
CA GLU A 85 2.46 13.39 -7.13
C GLU A 85 1.91 12.00 -7.40
N SER A 86 1.32 11.39 -6.37
CA SER A 86 0.27 10.36 -6.45
C SER A 86 -0.28 10.14 -5.03
N SER A 87 -0.73 11.22 -4.41
CA SER A 87 -1.77 11.17 -3.38
C SER A 87 -3.11 11.30 -4.11
N GLU A 88 -3.99 10.31 -3.98
CA GLU A 88 -5.46 10.47 -3.85
C GLU A 88 -6.15 9.13 -4.14
N SER A 89 -6.58 8.48 -3.07
CA SER A 89 -7.98 8.10 -2.99
C SER A 89 -8.46 8.48 -1.59
N GLU A 90 -8.86 9.75 -1.48
CA GLU A 90 -9.90 10.15 -0.55
C GLU A 90 -11.09 9.19 -0.70
N ALA A 91 -11.39 8.48 0.37
CA ALA A 91 -12.74 8.03 0.64
C ALA A 91 -13.07 8.50 2.05
N GLU A 92 -13.38 9.80 2.13
CA GLU A 92 -14.27 10.29 3.16
C GLU A 92 -15.59 9.50 3.07
N GLU A 93 -15.98 8.86 4.16
CA GLU A 93 -17.40 8.70 4.49
C GLU A 93 -17.54 9.18 5.95
N PRO A 94 -18.47 10.12 6.22
CA PRO A 94 -18.49 10.91 7.44
C PRO A 94 -18.96 10.11 8.65
N VAL A 95 -18.46 10.57 9.80
CA VAL A 95 -18.98 10.28 11.14
C VAL A 95 -20.48 10.63 11.23
N GLU A 96 -21.31 9.68 11.66
CA GLU A 96 -22.60 9.97 12.30
C GLU A 96 -22.67 9.10 13.57
N GLU A 97 -22.07 9.61 14.63
CA GLU A 97 -22.34 9.19 16.00
C GLU A 97 -23.47 10.10 16.55
N SER A 98 -24.73 9.66 16.48
CA SER A 98 -25.79 10.16 17.37
C SER A 98 -27.06 9.32 17.31
N THR A 99 -27.33 8.66 18.44
CA THR A 99 -28.62 8.59 19.14
C THR A 99 -29.90 8.57 18.28
N THR A 100 -30.61 7.44 18.32
CA THR A 100 -31.99 7.43 18.81
C THR A 100 -32.28 6.10 19.49
N MET A 101 -32.36 6.21 20.82
CA MET A 101 -33.03 5.30 21.74
C MET A 101 -34.52 5.68 21.75
N ASN A 102 -35.40 4.68 21.63
CA ASN A 102 -36.83 4.63 21.99
C ASN A 102 -37.86 5.57 21.30
N MET A 103 -38.85 4.96 20.62
CA MET A 103 -40.22 4.78 21.15
C MET A 103 -40.89 3.55 20.51
#